data_AF-A0A1J1JFA9-F1
#
_entry.id   AF-A0A1J1JFA9-F1
#
_cell.length_a   1.000
_cell.length_b   1.000
_cell.length_c   1.000
_cell.angle_alpha   90.00
_cell.angle_beta   90.00
_cell.angle_gamma   90.00
#
_symmetry.space_group_name_H-M   'P 1'
#
loop_
_entity.id
_entity.type
_entity.pdbx_description
1 polymer ?
#
loop_
_entity_poly.entity_id
_entity_poly.type
_entity_poly.pdbx_seq_one_letter_code
_entity_poly.pdbx_strand_id
1 'polypeptide(L)'
;MIPGIKNLQIIKNNPCLIVEVLSPKTEAFDRGDKFADYQQLETLQEYILINQKRQRIDCFRRNNEGLWVLQFYHSGSEIHLTSIDFRTHIEALYEDVTFEDN
;
A
#
# COMPACT_ATOMS: atom_id res chain seq x y z
N MET A 1 -16.34 -27.35 23.66
CA MET A 1 -15.85 -27.89 22.37
C MET A 1 -16.87 -27.52 21.30
N ILE A 2 -16.56 -26.53 20.46
CA ILE A 2 -17.33 -26.25 19.24
C ILE A 2 -16.43 -26.70 18.08
N PRO A 3 -16.78 -27.77 17.35
CA PRO A 3 -16.01 -28.22 16.20
C PRO A 3 -16.32 -27.34 14.98
N GLY A 4 -15.31 -26.85 14.27
CA GLY A 4 -15.48 -26.52 12.85
C GLY A 4 -14.98 -25.19 12.29
N ILE A 5 -14.27 -24.33 13.02
CA ILE A 5 -13.58 -23.21 12.34
C ILE A 5 -12.20 -23.68 11.90
N LYS A 6 -12.12 -24.22 10.68
CA LYS A 6 -10.83 -24.30 9.98
C LYS A 6 -10.34 -22.87 9.80
N ASN A 7 -9.14 -22.56 10.29
CA ASN A 7 -8.40 -21.38 9.86
C ASN A 7 -8.27 -21.45 8.34
N LEU A 8 -9.11 -20.72 7.62
CA LEU A 8 -8.97 -20.54 6.18
C LEU A 8 -7.73 -19.69 5.98
N GLN A 9 -6.64 -20.33 5.59
CA GLN A 9 -5.46 -19.64 5.11
C GLN A 9 -5.82 -19.07 3.73
N ILE A 10 -6.34 -17.84 3.70
CA ILE A 10 -6.71 -17.16 2.47
C ILE A 10 -5.41 -16.66 1.82
N ILE A 11 -5.04 -17.29 0.70
CA ILE A 11 -3.91 -16.86 -0.13
C ILE A 11 -4.47 -16.03 -1.27
N LYS A 12 -3.92 -14.83 -1.49
CA LYS A 12 -4.24 -14.00 -2.64
C LYS A 12 -3.26 -14.30 -3.76
N ASN A 13 -3.78 -14.78 -4.88
CA ASN A 13 -3.01 -15.00 -6.10
C ASN A 13 -3.15 -13.80 -7.01
N ASN A 14 -2.05 -13.42 -7.67
CA ASN A 14 -2.05 -12.42 -8.74
C ASN A 14 -2.61 -11.03 -8.35
N PRO A 15 -2.14 -10.39 -7.26
CA PRO A 15 -2.59 -9.05 -6.93
C PRO A 15 -2.16 -8.05 -8.01
N CYS A 16 -3.03 -7.08 -8.31
CA CYS A 16 -2.69 -5.90 -9.10
C CYS A 16 -2.31 -4.69 -8.23
N LEU A 17 -2.77 -4.68 -6.98
CA LEU A 17 -2.53 -3.65 -5.99
C LEU A 17 -2.16 -4.31 -4.66
N ILE A 18 -1.12 -3.80 -4.01
CA ILE A 18 -0.79 -4.12 -2.61
C ILE A 18 -0.65 -2.80 -1.85
N VAL A 19 -1.23 -2.73 -0.65
CA VAL A 19 -1.18 -1.56 0.22
C VAL A 19 -0.61 -1.99 1.57
N GLU A 20 0.43 -1.32 2.01
CA GLU A 20 1.09 -1.55 3.29
C GLU A 20 0.98 -0.30 4.16
N VAL A 21 0.58 -0.48 5.41
CA VAL A 21 0.58 0.59 6.42
C VAL A 21 1.85 0.47 7.23
N LEU A 22 2.72 1.46 7.11
CA LEU A 22 4.08 1.40 7.67
C LEU A 22 4.05 1.44 9.20
N SER A 23 4.76 0.49 9.81
CA SER A 23 5.05 0.49 11.24
C SER A 23 6.55 0.73 11.48
N PRO A 24 6.96 1.27 12.64
CA PRO A 24 8.38 1.42 12.96
C PRO A 24 9.19 0.11 12.91
N LYS A 25 8.53 -1.03 13.11
CA LYS A 25 9.20 -2.35 13.14
C LYS A 25 9.42 -2.93 11.74
N THR A 26 8.55 -2.62 10.78
CA THR A 26 8.53 -3.26 9.46
C THR A 26 8.86 -2.30 8.33
N GLU A 27 8.89 -0.98 8.56
CA GLU A 27 9.04 0.02 7.50
C GLU A 27 10.26 -0.22 6.59
N ALA A 28 11.42 -0.53 7.17
CA ALA A 28 12.62 -0.82 6.37
C ALA A 28 12.46 -2.06 5.48
N PHE A 29 11.78 -3.09 6.00
CA PHE A 29 11.48 -4.32 5.28
C PHE A 29 10.42 -4.09 4.18
N ASP A 30 9.33 -3.40 4.51
CA ASP A 30 8.23 -3.08 3.58
C ASP A 30 8.72 -2.19 2.41
N ARG A 31 9.72 -1.34 2.65
CA ARG A 31 10.35 -0.49 1.62
C ARG A 31 11.43 -1.21 0.79
N GLY A 32 12.04 -2.25 1.36
CA GLY A 32 13.18 -2.97 0.80
C GLY A 32 12.78 -4.35 0.29
N ASP A 33 13.24 -5.38 0.99
CA ASP A 33 13.16 -6.78 0.57
C ASP A 33 11.73 -7.22 0.21
N LYS A 34 10.72 -6.81 0.99
CA LYS A 34 9.33 -7.16 0.71
C LYS A 34 8.86 -6.60 -0.62
N PHE A 35 9.20 -5.35 -0.90
CA PHE A 35 8.87 -4.73 -2.17
C PHE A 35 9.62 -5.42 -3.31
N ALA A 36 10.92 -5.71 -3.14
CA ALA A 36 11.71 -6.44 -4.14
C ALA A 36 11.12 -7.81 -4.49
N ASP A 37 10.62 -8.55 -3.49
CA ASP A 37 9.91 -9.82 -3.69
C ASP A 37 8.61 -9.62 -4.48
N TYR A 38 7.81 -8.61 -4.12
CA TYR A 38 6.55 -8.30 -4.81
C TYR A 38 6.76 -7.76 -6.23
N GLN A 39 7.89 -7.12 -6.52
CA GLN A 39 8.24 -6.71 -7.88
C GLN A 39 8.38 -7.90 -8.84
N GLN A 40 8.53 -9.13 -8.34
CA GLN A 40 8.53 -10.35 -9.18
C GLN A 40 7.13 -10.78 -9.61
N LEU A 41 6.07 -10.25 -8.99
CA LEU A 41 4.70 -10.56 -9.38
C LEU A 41 4.37 -9.85 -10.70
N GLU A 42 4.12 -10.62 -11.76
CA GLU A 42 3.81 -10.09 -13.10
C GLU A 42 2.54 -9.23 -13.09
N THR A 43 1.55 -9.61 -12.27
CA THR A 43 0.26 -8.92 -12.21
C THR A 43 0.28 -7.63 -11.42
N LEU A 44 1.30 -7.41 -10.57
CA LEU A 44 1.35 -6.26 -9.70
C LEU A 44 1.62 -4.98 -10.51
N GLN A 45 0.73 -4.02 -10.35
CA GLN A 45 0.76 -2.73 -11.05
C GLN A 45 1.08 -1.59 -10.09
N GLU A 46 0.59 -1.65 -8.85
CA GLU A 46 0.77 -0.61 -7.84
C GLU A 46 1.15 -1.20 -6.47
N TYR A 47 2.15 -0.60 -5.82
CA TYR A 47 2.56 -0.89 -4.44
C TYR A 47 2.53 0.41 -3.63
N ILE A 48 1.67 0.44 -2.62
CA ILE A 48 1.34 1.65 -1.87
C ILE A 48 1.86 1.53 -0.45
N LEU A 49 2.57 2.54 0.03
CA LEU A 49 3.01 2.64 1.42
C LEU A 49 2.33 3.83 2.09
N ILE A 50 1.56 3.57 3.14
CA ILE A 50 0.86 4.58 3.93
C ILE A 50 1.68 4.88 5.20
N ASN A 51 2.09 6.13 5.38
CA ASN A 51 2.84 6.54 6.57
C ASN A 51 1.88 6.79 7.74
N GLN A 52 2.20 6.26 8.93
CA GLN A 52 1.38 6.46 10.15
C GLN A 52 1.76 7.70 10.98
N LYS A 53 2.95 8.28 10.76
CA LYS A 53 3.46 9.42 11.55
C LYS A 53 3.18 10.78 10.92
N ARG A 54 2.82 10.79 9.64
CA ARG A 54 2.47 11.98 8.86
C ARG A 54 1.54 11.59 7.72
N GLN A 55 0.70 12.51 7.28
CA GLN A 55 -0.20 12.33 6.15
C GLN A 55 0.60 12.27 4.83
N ARG A 56 1.07 11.07 4.48
CA ARG A 56 1.91 10.82 3.32
C ARG A 56 1.73 9.40 2.81
N ILE A 57 1.54 9.28 1.51
CA ILE A 57 1.50 8.01 0.80
C ILE A 57 2.60 8.00 -0.27
N ASP A 58 3.38 6.93 -0.29
CA ASP A 58 4.33 6.64 -1.36
C ASP A 58 3.67 5.60 -2.30
N CYS A 59 3.48 5.97 -3.57
CA CYS A 59 2.85 5.15 -4.59
C CYS A 59 3.90 4.73 -5.63
N PHE A 60 4.29 3.46 -5.62
CA PHE A 60 5.10 2.89 -6.69
C PHE A 60 4.19 2.29 -7.76
N ARG A 61 4.35 2.74 -9.01
CA ARG A 61 3.57 2.26 -10.15
C ARG A 61 4.48 1.67 -11.21
N ARG A 62 4.19 0.44 -11.65
CA ARG A 62 4.88 -0.17 -12.79
C ARG A 62 4.37 0.45 -14.09
N ASN A 63 5.26 1.01 -14.90
CA ASN A 63 4.91 1.57 -16.21
C ASN A 63 4.94 0.49 -17.31
N ASN A 64 4.60 0.87 -18.54
CA ASN A 64 4.59 -0.04 -19.69
C ASN A 64 5.97 -0.59 -20.10
N GLU A 65 7.05 0.03 -19.61
CA GLU A 65 8.44 -0.42 -19.82
C GLU A 65 8.90 -1.38 -18.71
N GLY A 66 8.04 -1.69 -17.73
CA GLY A 66 8.38 -2.52 -16.58
C GLY A 66 9.12 -1.78 -15.46
N LEU A 67 9.30 -0.46 -15.58
CA LEU A 67 9.96 0.37 -14.57
C LEU A 67 8.98 0.79 -13.48
N TRP A 68 9.47 0.86 -12.24
CA TRP A 68 8.71 1.33 -11.10
C TRP A 68 8.94 2.82 -10.87
N VAL A 69 7.87 3.61 -11.03
CA VAL A 69 7.88 5.07 -10.85
C VAL A 69 7.27 5.40 -9.50
N LEU A 70 7.98 6.22 -8.72
CA LEU A 70 7.52 6.69 -7.41
C LEU A 70 6.79 8.03 -7.53
N GLN A 71 5.55 8.07 -7.03
CA GLN A 71 4.74 9.26 -6.85
C GLN A 71 4.43 9.45 -5.37
N PHE A 72 4.46 10.70 -4.90
CA PHE A 72 4.09 11.04 -3.52
C PHE A 72 2.71 11.70 -3.50
N TYR A 73 1.90 11.32 -2.51
CA TYR A 73 0.70 12.04 -2.14
C TYR A 73 0.88 12.62 -0.73
N HIS A 74 0.52 13.88 -0.58
CA HIS A 74 0.59 14.67 0.66
C HIS A 74 -0.76 15.36 0.93
N SER A 75 -0.92 16.00 2.08
CA SER A 75 -2.11 16.78 2.41
C SER A 75 -2.60 17.64 1.22
N GLY A 76 -3.91 17.62 0.97
CA GLY A 76 -4.59 18.24 -0.16
C GLY A 76 -4.54 17.47 -1.48
N SER A 77 -3.84 16.33 -1.54
CA SER A 77 -3.78 15.52 -2.76
C SER A 77 -5.08 14.77 -3.02
N GLU A 78 -5.48 14.71 -4.30
CA GLU A 78 -6.35 13.65 -4.79
C GLU A 78 -5.49 12.43 -5.15
N ILE A 79 -5.79 11.30 -4.51
CA ILE A 79 -5.17 10.01 -4.78
C ILE A 79 -5.91 9.36 -5.93
N HIS A 80 -5.16 8.86 -6.90
CA HIS A 80 -5.70 7.99 -7.94
C HIS A 80 -4.88 6.69 -8.00
N LEU A 81 -5.52 5.59 -7.64
CA LEU A 81 -4.98 4.22 -7.77
C LEU A 81 -5.48 3.65 -9.10
N THR A 82 -4.62 3.66 -10.10
CA THR A 82 -5.02 3.42 -11.49
C THR A 82 -5.37 1.96 -11.76
N SER A 83 -4.79 1.03 -10.99
CA SER A 83 -5.02 -0.42 -11.14
C SER A 83 -6.46 -0.83 -10.85
N ILE A 84 -7.20 -0.03 -10.07
CA ILE A 84 -8.58 -0.31 -9.65
C ILE A 84 -9.53 0.87 -9.90
N ASP A 85 -9.09 1.90 -10.64
CA ASP A 85 -9.84 3.14 -10.91
C ASP A 85 -10.44 3.79 -9.65
N PHE A 86 -9.67 3.78 -8.56
CA PHE A 86 -10.12 4.35 -7.28
C PHE A 86 -9.57 5.76 -7.10
N ARG A 87 -10.46 6.70 -6.79
CA ARG A 87 -10.11 8.10 -6.48
C ARG A 87 -10.65 8.51 -5.13
N THR A 88 -9.83 9.20 -4.36
CA THR A 88 -10.24 9.81 -3.09
C THR A 88 -9.30 10.93 -2.68
N HIS A 89 -9.76 11.84 -1.83
CA HIS A 89 -8.85 12.77 -1.16
C HIS A 89 -8.04 12.02 -0.10
N ILE A 90 -6.77 12.39 0.06
CA ILE A 90 -5.91 11.77 1.08
C ILE A 90 -6.49 11.98 2.49
N GLU A 91 -7.21 13.06 2.75
CA GLU A 91 -7.88 13.32 4.01
C GLU A 91 -8.87 12.21 4.39
N ALA A 92 -9.58 11.63 3.42
CA ALA A 92 -10.52 10.54 3.68
C ALA A 92 -9.82 9.24 4.12
N LEU A 93 -8.59 8.99 3.65
CA LEU A 93 -7.81 7.82 4.09
C LEU A 93 -7.26 7.97 5.51
N TYR A 94 -7.21 9.20 6.02
CA TYR A 94 -6.67 9.56 7.32
C TYR A 94 -7.75 10.16 8.24
N GLU A 95 -9.04 9.97 7.95
CA GLU A 95 -10.15 10.68 8.61
C GLU A 95 -10.19 10.52 10.14
N ASP A 96 -9.76 9.35 10.64
CA ASP A 96 -9.71 9.02 12.07
C ASP A 96 -8.28 8.98 12.64
N VAL A 97 -7.31 9.53 11.92
CA VAL A 97 -5.91 9.55 12.34
C VAL A 97 -5.57 10.89 12.98
N THR A 98 -5.22 10.86 14.26
CA THR A 98 -4.60 12.01 14.94
C THR A 98 -3.08 11.84 14.90
N PHE A 99 -2.38 12.83 14.36
CA PHE A 99 -0.91 12.86 14.41
C PHE A 99 -0.47 13.58 15.69
N GLU A 100 0.54 13.04 16.36
CA GLU A 100 1.19 13.76 17.45
C GLU A 100 1.90 14.99 16.87
N ASP A 101 1.67 16.16 17.47
CA ASP A 101 2.47 17.35 17.17
C ASP A 101 3.93 17.07 17.61
N ASN A 102 4.88 17.30 16.70
CA ASN A 102 6.32 17.19 17.01
C ASN A 102 6.82 18.38 17.82
#